data_AF-A0A9X2YB96-F1
#
_entry.id   AF-A0A9X2YB96-F1
#
_cell.length_a   1.000
_cell.length_b   1.000
_cell.length_c   1.000
_cell.angle_alpha   90.00
_cell.angle_beta   90.00
_cell.angle_gamma   90.00
#
_symmetry.space_group_name_H-M   'P 1'
#
loop_
_entity.id
_entity.type
_entity.pdbx_description
1 polymer ?
#
loop_
_entity_poly.entity_id
_entity_poly.type
_entity_poly.pdbx_seq_one_letter_code
_entity_poly.pdbx_strand_id
1 'polypeptide(L)' 'VFANLTPITPYTITQPAVLSRQLEGVRREGLATTVEEMSLGACSLAVPIVRQSDDAVVAAIAVVVPSLKRGRQRLLGA' A
#
# COMPACT_ATOMS: atom_id res chain seq x y z
N VAL A 1 -7.40 -13.25 -11.59
CA VAL A 1 -6.49 -12.12 -11.24
C VAL A 1 -5.72 -12.41 -9.96
N PHE A 2 -6.35 -12.79 -8.84
CA PHE A 2 -5.63 -13.23 -7.64
C PHE A 2 -5.71 -14.76 -7.50
N ALA A 3 -4.70 -15.47 -8.02
CA ALA A 3 -4.67 -16.93 -8.04
C ALA A 3 -4.05 -17.54 -6.78
N ASN A 4 -3.25 -16.78 -6.02
CA ASN A 4 -2.62 -17.24 -4.80
C ASN A 4 -2.29 -16.06 -3.88
N LEU A 5 -2.92 -16.00 -2.70
CA LEU A 5 -2.66 -14.99 -1.68
C LEU A 5 -2.12 -15.68 -0.44
N THR A 6 -0.80 -15.78 -0.35
CA THR A 6 -0.12 -16.47 0.76
C THR A 6 -0.24 -15.63 2.04
N PRO A 7 -0.72 -16.21 3.16
CA PRO A 7 -0.71 -15.53 4.46
C PRO A 7 0.73 -15.45 5.00
N ILE A 8 1.29 -14.24 5.08
CA ILE A 8 2.62 -14.01 5.66
C ILE A 8 2.51 -13.71 7.16
N THR A 9 1.50 -12.93 7.53
CA THR A 9 1.13 -12.60 8.91
C THR A 9 -0.38 -12.79 9.09
N PRO A 10 -0.91 -12.75 10.33
CA PRO A 10 -2.35 -12.77 10.57
C PRO A 10 -3.12 -11.59 9.94
N TYR A 11 -2.40 -10.53 9.53
CA TYR A 11 -2.98 -9.33 8.94
C TYR A 11 -2.86 -9.30 7.40
N THR A 12 -2.12 -10.23 6.79
CA THR A 12 -2.02 -10.32 5.33
C THR A 12 -3.40 -10.51 4.70
N ILE A 13 -3.73 -9.69 3.72
CA ILE A 13 -5.00 -9.81 2.99
C ILE A 13 -4.97 -11.05 2.10
N THR A 14 -5.80 -12.03 2.44
CA THR A 14 -5.91 -13.30 1.70
C THR A 14 -7.23 -13.45 0.95
N GLN A 15 -8.15 -12.50 1.08
CA GLN A 15 -9.43 -12.50 0.38
C GLN A 15 -9.34 -11.68 -0.92
N PRO A 16 -9.52 -12.30 -2.11
CA PRO A 16 -9.41 -11.60 -3.39
C PRO A 16 -10.29 -10.36 -3.51
N ALA A 17 -11.54 -10.43 -3.04
CA ALA A 17 -12.48 -9.31 -3.10
C ALA A 17 -12.05 -8.12 -2.23
N VAL A 18 -11.42 -8.39 -1.08
CA VAL A 18 -10.89 -7.34 -0.20
C VAL A 18 -9.68 -6.67 -0.86
N LEU A 19 -8.78 -7.47 -1.43
CA LEU A 19 -7.61 -6.94 -2.13
C LEU A 19 -8.00 -6.11 -3.36
N SER A 20 -8.97 -6.58 -4.18
CA SER A 20 -9.52 -5.80 -5.30
C SER A 20 -9.98 -4.42 -4.84
N ARG A 21 -10.82 -4.36 -3.80
CA ARG A 21 -11.39 -3.13 -3.27
C ARG A 21 -10.30 -2.18 -2.75
N GLN A 22 -9.29 -2.72 -2.07
CA GLN A 22 -8.17 -1.90 -1.61
C GLN A 22 -7.37 -1.32 -2.77
N LEU A 23 -7.06 -2.12 -3.80
CA LEU A 23 -6.34 -1.64 -4.98
C LEU A 23 -7.14 -0.60 -5.78
N GLU A 24 -8.46 -0.71 -5.82
CA GLU A 24 -9.33 0.36 -6.35
C GLU A 24 -9.23 1.64 -5.52
N GLY A 25 -9.19 1.51 -4.18
CA GLY A 25 -8.90 2.61 -3.27
C GLY A 25 -7.55 3.28 -3.57
N VAL A 26 -6.48 2.49 -3.70
CA VAL A 26 -5.13 2.96 -4.02
C VAL A 26 -5.11 3.74 -5.33
N ARG A 27 -5.78 3.25 -6.38
CA ARG A 27 -5.86 3.94 -7.68
C ARG A 27 -6.56 5.29 -7.57
N ARG A 28 -7.58 5.40 -6.73
CA ARG A 28 -8.34 6.65 -6.52
C ARG A 28 -7.63 7.64 -5.61
N GLU A 29 -6.94 7.15 -4.58
CA GLU A 29 -6.27 7.98 -3.57
C GLU A 29 -4.82 8.33 -3.95
N GLY A 30 -4.23 7.61 -4.90
CA GLY A 30 -2.83 7.81 -5.31
C GLY A 30 -1.81 7.38 -4.24
N LEU A 31 -2.23 6.59 -3.25
CA LEU A 31 -1.36 6.09 -2.19
C LEU A 31 -1.82 4.71 -1.71
N ALA A 32 -0.88 3.90 -1.27
CA ALA A 32 -1.13 2.63 -0.60
C ALA A 32 -0.67 2.72 0.86
N THR A 33 -1.37 2.01 1.74
CA THR A 33 -0.94 1.81 3.12
C THR A 33 -1.08 0.37 3.52
N THR A 34 -0.13 -0.14 4.31
CA THR A 34 -0.19 -1.48 4.90
C THR A 34 0.02 -1.39 6.41
N VAL A 35 -0.55 -2.35 7.13
CA VAL A 35 -0.38 -2.49 8.58
C VAL A 35 -0.06 -3.94 8.90
N GLU A 36 1.21 -4.21 9.17
CA GLU A 36 1.71 -5.50 9.61
C GLU A 36 1.46 -6.67 8.64
N GLU A 37 1.20 -6.38 7.36
CA GLU A 37 0.83 -7.41 6.36
C GLU A 37 2.02 -8.25 5.86
N MET A 38 3.25 -7.79 6.10
CA MET A 38 4.49 -8.46 5.71
C MET A 38 5.40 -8.74 6.92
N SER A 39 5.50 -7.78 7.84
CA SER A 39 6.29 -7.89 9.07
C SER A 39 5.47 -7.32 10.23
N LEU A 40 5.41 -8.04 11.35
CA LEU A 40 4.77 -7.55 12.57
C LEU A 40 5.49 -6.29 13.09
N GLY A 41 4.71 -5.33 13.59
CA GLY A 41 5.20 -4.02 14.03
C GLY A 41 5.62 -3.06 12.90
N ALA A 42 5.49 -3.45 11.62
CA ALA A 42 5.79 -2.57 10.48
C ALA A 42 4.51 -2.07 9.82
N CYS A 43 4.37 -0.76 9.70
CA CYS A 43 3.39 -0.12 8.83
C CYS A 43 4.11 0.53 7.66
N SER A 44 3.46 0.67 6.51
CA SER A 44 4.06 1.34 5.36
C SER A 44 3.07 2.25 4.66
N LEU A 45 3.60 3.30 4.04
CA LEU A 45 2.88 4.14 3.09
C LEU A 45 3.71 4.22 1.81
N ALA A 46 3.06 4.05 0.66
CA ALA A 46 3.70 4.09 -0.64
C ALA A 46 2.93 4.99 -1.61
N VAL A 47 3.66 5.66 -2.49
CA VAL A 47 3.11 6.49 -3.57
C VAL A 47 3.67 6.02 -4.92
N PRO A 48 2.88 6.06 -6.00
CA PRO A 48 3.33 5.69 -7.32
C PRO A 48 4.23 6.78 -7.92
N ILE A 49 5.23 6.37 -8.69
CA ILE A 49 5.93 7.23 -9.63
C ILE A 49 5.26 7.03 -10.99
N VAL A 50 4.61 8.08 -11.48
CA VAL A 50 3.87 8.09 -12.74
C VAL A 50 4.70 8.79 -13.81
N ARG A 51 4.84 8.15 -14.97
CA ARG A 51 5.51 8.74 -16.13
C ARG A 51 4.56 9.73 -16.81
N GLN A 52 5.04 10.94 -17.06
CA GLN A 52 4.23 12.02 -17.65
C GLN A 52 3.76 11.77 -19.09
N SER A 53 4.45 10.91 -19.87
CA SER A 53 4.14 10.73 -21.29
C SER A 53 2.90 9.88 -21.58
N ASP A 54 2.56 8.96 -20.67
CA ASP A 54 1.55 7.93 -20.89
C ASP A 54 0.76 7.57 -19.61
N ASP A 55 0.94 8.34 -18.53
CA ASP A 55 0.39 8.09 -17.20
C ASP A 55 0.66 6.68 -16.65
N ALA A 56 1.69 6.00 -17.15
CA ALA A 56 2.06 4.68 -16.67
C ALA A 56 2.71 4.77 -15.28
N VAL A 57 2.26 3.94 -14.35
CA VAL A 57 2.96 3.72 -13.07
C VAL A 57 4.21 2.90 -13.35
N VAL A 58 5.38 3.51 -13.22
CA VAL A 58 6.67 2.88 -13.58
C VAL A 58 7.49 2.45 -12.36
N ALA A 59 7.19 3.02 -11.19
CA ALA A 59 7.82 2.66 -9.92
C ALA A 59 6.92 3.09 -8.74
N ALA A 60 7.40 2.87 -7.52
CA ALA A 60 6.79 3.39 -6.30
C ALA A 60 7.89 3.70 -5.27
N ILE A 61 7.63 4.68 -4.42
CA ILE A 61 8.45 4.99 -3.24
C ILE A 61 7.62 4.70 -2.00
N ALA A 62 8.22 4.05 -1.01
CA ALA A 62 7.56 3.70 0.24
C ALA A 62 8.40 4.08 1.46
N VAL A 63 7.72 4.45 2.54
CA VAL A 63 8.32 4.65 3.87
C VAL A 63 7.74 3.63 4.83
N VAL A 64 8.62 2.97 5.58
CA VAL A 64 8.25 2.01 6.63
C VAL A 64 8.39 2.68 7.98
N VAL A 65 7.34 2.60 8.80
CA VAL A 65 7.28 3.20 10.14
C VAL A 65 6.70 2.21 11.14
N PRO A 66 7.01 2.32 12.44
CA PRO A 66 6.39 1.48 13.47
C PRO A 66 4.89 1.72 13.65
N SER A 67 4.37 2.88 13.24
CA SER A 67 2.94 3.20 13.33
C SER A 67 2.51 4.31 12.37
N LEU A 68 1.34 4.15 11.74
CA LEU A 68 0.70 5.18 10.91
C LEU A 68 -0.26 6.10 11.70
N LYS A 69 -0.53 5.85 12.99
CA LYS A 69 -1.59 6.54 13.75
C LYS A 69 -1.40 8.07 13.90
N ARG A 70 -0.16 8.56 13.93
CA ARG A 70 0.15 10.01 14.06
C ARG A 70 0.95 10.59 12.87
N GLY A 71 1.25 9.77 11.86
CA GLY A 71 2.27 10.08 10.86
C GLY A 71 1.75 10.35 9.44
N ARG A 72 0.54 9.90 9.07
CA ARG A 72 0.07 9.91 7.67
C ARG A 72 0.17 11.28 6.99
N GLN A 73 -0.40 12.33 7.58
CA GLN A 73 -0.34 13.69 7.03
C GLN A 73 1.08 14.26 7.04
N ARG A 74 1.90 13.88 8.04
CA ARG A 74 3.28 14.35 8.19
C ARG A 74 4.24 13.69 7.20
N LEU A 75 3.94 12.48 6.76
CA LEU A 75 4.69 11.73 5.75
C LEU A 75 4.33 12.16 4.32
N LEU A 76 3.12 12.67 4.11
CA LEU A 76 2.66 13.19 2.81
C LEU A 76 2.96 14.68 2.60
N GLY A 77 3.25 15.42 3.68
CA GLY A 77 3.47 16.87 3.66
C GLY A 77 4.94 17.30 3.61
N ALA A 78 5.84 16.42 3.17
CA ALA A 78 7.26 16.73 2.95
C ALA A 78 7.53 16.97 1.46
#